data_AF-A0A5B8J8Y5-F1
#
_entry.id   AF-A0A5B8J8Y5-F1
#
_cell.length_a   1.000
_cell.length_b   1.000
_cell.length_c   1.000
_cell.angle_alpha   90.00
_cell.angle_beta   90.00
_cell.angle_gamma   90.00
#
_symmetry.space_group_name_H-M   'P 1'
#
loop_
_entity.id
_entity.type
_entity.pdbx_description
1 polymer ?
#
loop_
_entity_poly.entity_id
_entity_poly.type
_entity_poly.pdbx_seq_one_letter_code
_entity_poly.pdbx_strand_id
1 'polypeptide(L)'
;MDQEQLESIRGELERLSEGCLYSAQAYFEAAKRAEFWGRLMIFLPACISAVAGFMSALRKEEVWGAISAVSGSVAATAAFLGTTKKAADFQLSARSYTILRHRLILESRILSIGDDLQESQEKLRSLGDAYMQIVANDVPVPNRSFSLARKRIHQGLAS
;
A
#
# COMPACT_ATOMS: atom_id res chain seq x y z
N MET A 1 -29.15 -13.74 -20.18
CA MET A 1 -29.42 -12.87 -19.02
C MET A 1 -30.28 -11.69 -19.44
N ASP A 2 -31.23 -11.25 -18.60
CA ASP A 2 -32.11 -10.10 -18.86
C ASP A 2 -31.43 -8.76 -18.52
N GLN A 3 -32.00 -7.63 -18.97
CA GLN A 3 -31.43 -6.30 -18.72
C GLN A 3 -31.26 -5.99 -17.23
N GLU A 4 -32.24 -6.34 -16.39
CA GLU A 4 -32.19 -6.10 -14.94
C GLU A 4 -31.06 -6.90 -14.27
N GLN A 5 -30.87 -8.14 -14.69
CA GLN A 5 -29.79 -9.00 -14.19
C GLN A 5 -28.41 -8.49 -14.62
N LEU A 6 -28.30 -8.00 -15.87
CA LEU A 6 -27.06 -7.41 -16.38
C LEU A 6 -26.66 -6.17 -15.58
N GLU A 7 -27.60 -5.27 -15.35
CA GLU A 7 -27.35 -4.05 -14.56
C GLU A 7 -26.98 -4.40 -13.12
N SER A 8 -27.59 -5.43 -12.53
CA SER A 8 -27.21 -5.90 -11.19
C SER A 8 -25.77 -6.42 -11.13
N ILE A 9 -25.33 -7.24 -12.10
CA ILE A 9 -23.96 -7.77 -12.12
C ILE A 9 -22.96 -6.65 -12.41
N ARG A 10 -23.27 -5.78 -13.39
CA ARG A 10 -22.43 -4.63 -13.71
C ARG A 10 -22.26 -3.69 -12.51
N GLY A 11 -23.35 -3.38 -11.80
CA GLY A 11 -23.32 -2.56 -10.60
C GLY A 11 -22.44 -3.15 -9.50
N GLU A 12 -22.46 -4.48 -9.32
CA GLU A 12 -21.62 -5.15 -8.34
C GLU A 12 -20.13 -5.17 -8.74
N LEU A 13 -19.82 -5.37 -10.03
CA LEU A 13 -18.46 -5.25 -10.56
C LEU A 13 -17.92 -3.82 -10.39
N GLU A 14 -18.75 -2.81 -10.63
CA GLU A 14 -18.39 -1.40 -10.42
C GLU A 14 -18.16 -1.07 -8.95
N ARG A 15 -19.03 -1.55 -8.05
CA ARG A 15 -18.87 -1.40 -6.60
C ARG A 15 -17.56 -2.01 -6.10
N LEU A 16 -17.23 -3.22 -6.55
CA LEU A 16 -15.96 -3.89 -6.21
C LEU A 16 -14.76 -3.14 -6.81
N SER A 17 -14.87 -2.65 -8.05
CA SER A 17 -13.83 -1.87 -8.73
C SER A 17 -13.52 -0.57 -7.98
N GLU A 18 -14.56 0.14 -7.54
CA GLU A 18 -14.42 1.34 -6.72
C GLU A 18 -13.79 1.01 -5.36
N GLY A 19 -14.23 -0.05 -4.68
CA GLY A 19 -13.61 -0.53 -3.45
C GLY A 19 -12.11 -0.84 -3.61
N CYS A 20 -11.73 -1.46 -4.73
CA CYS A 20 -10.33 -1.72 -5.07
C CYS A 20 -9.54 -0.42 -5.32
N LEU A 21 -10.15 0.61 -5.93
CA LEU A 21 -9.51 1.92 -6.13
C LEU A 21 -9.17 2.58 -4.78
N TYR A 22 -10.14 2.67 -3.87
CA TYR A 22 -9.91 3.26 -2.54
C TYR A 22 -8.84 2.50 -1.76
N SER A 23 -8.89 1.17 -1.80
CA SER A 23 -7.92 0.31 -1.13
C SER A 23 -6.52 0.51 -1.72
N ALA A 24 -6.37 0.42 -3.04
CA ALA A 24 -5.08 0.63 -3.72
C ALA A 24 -4.45 1.97 -3.35
N GLN A 25 -5.23 3.06 -3.38
CA GLN A 25 -4.74 4.40 -3.04
C GLN A 25 -4.33 4.51 -1.57
N ALA A 26 -5.09 3.90 -0.65
CA ALA A 26 -4.74 3.87 0.77
C ALA A 26 -3.43 3.12 1.01
N TYR A 27 -3.22 1.99 0.34
CA TYR A 27 -1.97 1.23 0.39
C TYR A 27 -0.79 1.98 -0.24
N PHE A 28 -0.97 2.68 -1.37
CA PHE A 28 0.09 3.50 -1.95
C PHE A 28 0.51 4.66 -1.04
N GLU A 29 -0.44 5.31 -0.37
CA GLU A 29 -0.13 6.36 0.60
C GLU A 29 0.55 5.81 1.86
N ALA A 30 0.14 4.63 2.31
CA ALA A 30 0.81 3.92 3.41
C ALA A 30 2.24 3.53 3.04
N ALA A 31 2.46 3.02 1.83
CA ALA A 31 3.79 2.68 1.31
C ALA A 31 4.72 3.89 1.27
N LYS A 32 4.29 5.01 0.68
CA LYS A 32 5.08 6.25 0.61
C LYS A 32 5.51 6.74 1.99
N ARG A 33 4.58 6.69 2.96
CA ARG A 33 4.87 7.07 4.35
C ARG A 33 5.83 6.11 5.01
N ALA A 34 5.60 4.80 4.88
CA ALA A 34 6.47 3.78 5.46
C ALA A 34 7.90 3.89 4.90
N GLU A 35 8.03 4.12 3.59
CA GLU A 35 9.32 4.33 2.93
C GLU A 35 10.03 5.59 3.44
N PHE A 36 9.31 6.72 3.52
CA PHE A 36 9.87 7.97 4.02
C PHE A 36 10.37 7.82 5.47
N TRP A 37 9.55 7.27 6.36
CA TRP A 37 9.92 7.06 7.76
C TRP A 37 11.02 6.02 7.93
N GLY A 38 11.00 4.95 7.15
CA GLY A 38 12.04 3.92 7.17
C GLY A 38 13.41 4.47 6.77
N ARG A 39 13.46 5.29 5.71
CA ARG A 39 14.68 5.98 5.30
C ARG A 39 15.16 7.00 6.34
N LEU A 40 14.24 7.79 6.91
CA LEU A 40 14.56 8.80 7.92
C LEU A 40 15.17 8.17 9.18
N MET A 41 14.65 7.02 9.64
CA MET A 41 15.15 6.31 10.82
C MET A 41 16.55 5.73 10.64
N ILE A 42 17.01 5.51 9.41
CA ILE A 42 18.38 5.07 9.14
C ILE A 42 19.29 6.29 8.92
N PHE A 43 18.83 7.23 8.09
CA PHE A 43 19.62 8.37 7.65
C PHE A 43 19.97 9.33 8.80
N LEU A 44 18.99 9.71 9.63
CA LEU A 44 19.21 10.71 10.67
C LEU A 44 20.21 10.23 11.74
N PRO A 45 20.08 9.01 12.30
CA PRO A 45 21.06 8.51 13.27
C PRO A 45 22.42 8.23 12.63
N ALA A 46 22.49 7.86 11.35
CA ALA A 46 23.75 7.71 10.64
C ALA A 46 24.50 9.06 10.49
N CYS A 47 23.79 10.15 10.15
CA CYS A 47 24.38 11.49 10.10
C CYS A 47 24.88 11.94 11.48
N ILE A 48 24.07 11.74 12.53
CA ILE A 48 24.47 12.07 13.91
C ILE A 48 25.70 11.24 14.30
N SER A 49 25.70 9.94 13.96
CA SER A 49 26.82 9.04 14.23
C SER A 49 28.11 9.51 13.54
N ALA A 50 28.02 9.89 12.26
CA ALA A 50 29.16 10.39 11.50
C ALA A 50 29.71 11.71 12.05
N VAL A 51 28.85 12.69 12.34
CA VAL A 51 29.27 14.00 12.88
C VAL A 51 29.86 13.84 14.28
N ALA A 52 29.20 13.07 15.14
CA ALA A 52 29.70 12.81 16.50
C ALA A 52 31.02 12.02 16.48
N GLY A 53 31.15 11.04 15.59
CA GLY A 53 32.39 10.28 15.41
C GLY A 53 33.53 11.18 14.94
N PHE A 54 33.27 12.06 13.98
CA PHE A 54 34.24 13.05 13.51
C PHE A 54 34.65 14.04 14.61
N MET A 55 33.69 14.53 15.40
CA MET A 55 33.98 15.43 16.53
C MET A 55 34.78 14.75 17.64
N SER A 56 34.49 13.47 17.93
CA SER A 56 35.25 12.67 18.90
C SER A 56 36.72 12.53 18.48
N ALA A 57 36.97 12.31 17.19
CA ALA A 57 38.31 12.22 16.64
C ALA A 57 39.10 13.55 16.75
N LEU A 58 38.43 14.70 16.61
CA LEU A 58 39.08 16.02 16.66
C LEU A 58 39.28 16.57 18.08
N ARG A 59 38.29 16.42 18.97
CA ARG A 59 38.30 17.07 20.30
C ARG A 59 38.64 16.13 21.47
N LYS A 60 38.82 14.82 21.22
CA LYS A 60 39.09 13.78 22.25
C LYS A 60 38.11 13.77 23.43
N GLU A 61 36.93 14.35 23.25
CA GLU A 61 35.85 14.30 24.24
C GLU A 61 35.09 12.97 24.10
N GLU A 62 35.12 12.16 25.15
CA GLU A 62 34.52 10.81 25.18
C GLU A 62 33.00 10.81 24.91
N VAL A 63 32.32 11.90 25.27
CA VAL A 63 30.88 12.08 25.08
C VAL A 63 30.47 11.96 23.62
N TRP A 64 31.26 12.49 22.68
CA TRP A 64 30.96 12.41 21.25
C TRP A 64 31.14 11.00 20.68
N GLY A 65 32.07 10.23 21.23
CA GLY A 65 32.25 8.83 20.88
C GLY A 65 31.05 7.98 21.29
N ALA A 66 30.54 8.20 22.51
CA ALA A 66 29.33 7.53 23.01
C ALA A 66 28.08 7.86 22.16
N ILE A 67 27.87 9.14 21.83
CA ILE A 67 26.76 9.57 20.96
C ILE A 67 26.86 8.93 19.58
N SER A 68 28.08 8.83 19.04
CA SER A 68 28.34 8.19 17.75
C SER A 68 27.97 6.70 17.75
N ALA A 69 28.41 5.98 18.78
CA ALA A 69 28.15 4.54 18.93
C ALA A 69 26.65 4.25 19.10
N VAL A 70 25.96 5.00 19.96
CA VAL A 70 24.52 4.83 20.17
C VAL A 70 23.75 5.11 18.87
N SER A 71 24.03 6.23 18.20
CA SER A 71 23.34 6.61 16.97
C SER A 71 23.60 5.61 15.83
N GLY A 72 24.83 5.10 15.74
CA GLY A 72 25.20 4.04 14.79
C GLY A 72 24.46 2.72 15.06
N SER A 73 24.34 2.33 16.34
CA SER A 73 23.61 1.10 16.72
C SER A 73 22.12 1.20 16.39
N VAL A 74 21.50 2.37 16.55
CA VAL A 74 20.10 2.62 16.17
C VAL A 74 19.93 2.50 14.65
N ALA A 75 20.82 3.13 13.86
CA ALA A 75 20.78 3.03 12.40
C ALA A 75 20.96 1.58 11.92
N ALA A 76 21.92 0.85 12.50
CA ALA A 76 22.18 -0.55 12.17
C ALA A 76 20.98 -1.46 12.52
N THR A 77 20.37 -1.25 13.69
CA THR A 77 19.19 -2.00 14.11
C THR A 77 17.99 -1.72 13.21
N ALA A 78 17.77 -0.45 12.84
CA ALA A 78 16.71 -0.08 11.90
C ALA A 78 16.91 -0.71 10.50
N ALA A 79 18.16 -0.74 10.02
CA ALA A 79 18.49 -1.42 8.77
C ALA A 79 18.26 -2.95 8.88
N PHE A 80 18.67 -3.56 9.99
CA PHE A 80 18.50 -5.00 10.23
C PHE A 80 17.04 -5.44 10.36
N LEU A 81 16.20 -4.65 11.07
CA LEU A 81 14.76 -4.92 11.20
C LEU A 81 13.99 -4.71 9.89
N GLY A 82 14.63 -4.22 8.83
CA GLY A 82 14.01 -4.05 7.53
C GLY A 82 12.90 -3.02 7.57
N THR A 83 13.16 -1.81 8.08
CA THR A 83 12.19 -0.71 8.10
C THR A 83 11.59 -0.40 6.71
N THR A 84 12.25 -0.83 5.63
CA THR A 84 11.78 -0.75 4.24
C THR A 84 10.84 -1.89 3.82
N LYS A 85 10.88 -3.04 4.49
CA LYS A 85 10.05 -4.22 4.16
C LYS A 85 8.55 -3.90 4.22
N LYS A 86 8.15 -3.15 5.25
CA LYS A 86 6.75 -2.73 5.43
C LYS A 86 6.24 -1.86 4.27
N ALA A 87 7.11 -1.05 3.67
CA ALA A 87 6.75 -0.27 2.49
C ALA A 87 6.55 -1.16 1.25
N ALA A 88 7.40 -2.18 1.07
CA ALA A 88 7.26 -3.15 0.01
C ALA A 88 5.97 -3.97 0.15
N ASP A 89 5.64 -4.41 1.37
CA ASP A 89 4.39 -5.13 1.65
C ASP A 89 3.16 -4.29 1.26
N PHE A 90 3.13 -3.01 1.65
CA PHE A 90 2.05 -2.10 1.24
C PHE A 90 2.00 -1.87 -0.28
N GLN A 91 3.14 -1.80 -0.97
CA GLN A 91 3.17 -1.67 -2.43
C GLN A 91 2.63 -2.93 -3.13
N LEU A 92 2.92 -4.11 -2.60
CA LEU A 92 2.40 -5.37 -3.13
C LEU A 92 0.87 -5.40 -3.03
N SER A 93 0.31 -5.12 -1.85
CA SER A 93 -1.14 -5.00 -1.66
C SER A 93 -1.76 -3.98 -2.61
N ALA A 94 -1.16 -2.78 -2.75
CA ALA A 94 -1.64 -1.75 -3.67
C ALA A 94 -1.71 -2.22 -5.12
N ARG A 95 -0.68 -2.96 -5.57
CA ARG A 95 -0.63 -3.55 -6.92
C ARG A 95 -1.68 -4.63 -7.10
N SER A 96 -1.88 -5.50 -6.12
CA SER A 96 -2.91 -6.55 -6.15
C SER A 96 -4.30 -5.97 -6.35
N TYR A 97 -4.67 -4.92 -5.60
CA TYR A 97 -5.95 -4.23 -5.80
C TYR A 97 -6.06 -3.54 -7.17
N THR A 98 -4.97 -2.97 -7.67
CA THR A 98 -4.96 -2.30 -8.98
C THR A 98 -5.16 -3.32 -10.10
N ILE A 99 -4.50 -4.48 -10.03
CA ILE A 99 -4.68 -5.57 -10.99
C ILE A 99 -6.12 -6.09 -10.94
N LEU A 100 -6.66 -6.33 -9.74
CA LEU A 100 -8.03 -6.81 -9.59
C LEU A 100 -9.05 -5.78 -10.12
N ARG A 101 -8.84 -4.49 -9.83
CA ARG A 101 -9.65 -3.40 -10.38
C ARG A 101 -9.68 -3.43 -11.92
N HIS A 102 -8.52 -3.58 -12.57
CA HIS A 102 -8.47 -3.65 -14.02
C HIS A 102 -9.24 -4.85 -14.57
N ARG A 103 -9.17 -6.02 -13.90
CA ARG A 103 -9.97 -7.19 -14.26
C ARG A 103 -11.47 -6.93 -14.12
N LEU A 104 -11.89 -6.32 -13.01
CA LEU A 104 -13.29 -5.96 -12.77
C LEU A 104 -13.84 -4.98 -13.82
N ILE A 105 -13.05 -3.95 -14.19
CA ILE A 105 -13.43 -2.99 -15.24
C ILE A 105 -13.53 -3.68 -16.61
N LEU A 106 -12.58 -4.57 -16.92
CA LEU A 106 -12.62 -5.32 -18.17
C LEU A 106 -13.87 -6.21 -18.22
N GLU A 107 -14.15 -6.96 -17.15
CA GLU A 107 -15.31 -7.84 -17.07
C GLU A 107 -16.62 -7.04 -17.23
N SER A 108 -16.76 -5.91 -16.54
CA SER A 108 -17.92 -5.02 -16.64
C SER A 108 -18.14 -4.47 -18.06
N ARG A 109 -17.06 -4.23 -18.81
CA ARG A 109 -17.12 -3.74 -20.20
C ARG A 109 -17.49 -4.82 -21.21
N ILE A 110 -17.07 -6.05 -21.01
CA ILE A 110 -17.36 -7.15 -21.95
C ILE A 110 -18.74 -7.77 -21.69
N LEU A 111 -19.26 -7.65 -20.47
CA LEU A 111 -20.58 -8.17 -20.09
C LEU A 111 -21.69 -7.61 -20.99
N SER A 112 -22.47 -8.51 -21.59
CA SER A 112 -23.43 -8.19 -22.65
C SER A 112 -24.79 -8.86 -22.45
N ILE A 113 -25.83 -8.25 -23.03
CA ILE A 113 -27.18 -8.84 -23.04
C ILE A 113 -27.13 -10.12 -23.86
N GLY A 114 -27.64 -11.22 -23.31
CA GLY A 114 -27.60 -12.55 -23.94
C GLY A 114 -26.52 -13.47 -23.40
N ASP A 115 -25.58 -12.97 -22.59
CA ASP A 115 -24.62 -13.83 -21.87
C ASP A 115 -25.35 -14.80 -20.93
N ASP A 116 -24.73 -15.95 -20.69
CA ASP A 116 -25.22 -16.89 -19.70
C ASP A 116 -25.12 -16.28 -18.30
N LEU A 117 -26.24 -16.33 -17.58
CA LEU A 117 -26.35 -15.77 -16.24
C LEU A 117 -25.48 -16.57 -15.26
N GLN A 118 -25.46 -17.91 -15.39
CA GLN A 118 -24.69 -18.75 -14.47
C GLN A 118 -23.19 -18.49 -14.64
N GLU A 119 -22.69 -18.50 -15.88
CA GLU A 119 -21.29 -18.17 -16.16
C GLU A 119 -20.90 -16.77 -15.63
N SER A 120 -21.76 -15.77 -15.83
CA SER A 120 -21.52 -14.40 -15.35
C SER A 120 -21.46 -14.31 -13.82
N GLN A 121 -22.34 -15.04 -13.12
CA GLN A 121 -22.34 -15.12 -11.66
C GLN A 121 -21.13 -15.87 -11.11
N GLU A 122 -20.69 -16.93 -11.77
CA GLU A 122 -19.49 -17.67 -11.40
C GLU A 122 -18.23 -16.80 -11.54
N LYS A 123 -18.12 -16.03 -12.64
CA LYS A 123 -17.03 -15.06 -12.81
C LYS A 123 -17.04 -14.00 -11.71
N LEU A 124 -18.21 -13.42 -11.40
CA LEU A 124 -18.34 -12.45 -10.32
C LEU A 124 -17.91 -13.03 -8.97
N ARG A 125 -18.33 -14.27 -8.65
CA ARG A 125 -17.91 -14.98 -7.44
C ARG A 125 -16.40 -15.18 -7.40
N SER A 126 -15.80 -15.64 -8.50
CA SER A 126 -14.35 -15.84 -8.59
C SER A 126 -13.55 -14.54 -8.37
N LEU A 127 -14.06 -13.41 -8.87
CA LEU A 127 -13.46 -12.09 -8.64
C LEU A 127 -13.65 -11.61 -7.20
N GLY A 128 -14.81 -11.91 -6.60
CA GLY A 128 -15.07 -11.69 -5.17
C GLY A 128 -14.15 -12.53 -4.27
N ASP A 129 -13.92 -13.79 -4.62
CA ASP A 129 -12.99 -14.66 -3.89
C ASP A 129 -11.55 -14.15 -4.00
N ALA A 130 -11.15 -13.69 -5.20
CA ALA A 130 -9.85 -13.04 -5.39
C ALA A 130 -9.73 -11.76 -4.54
N TYR A 131 -10.79 -10.96 -4.41
CA TYR A 131 -10.84 -9.82 -3.51
C TYR A 131 -10.63 -10.25 -2.05
N MET A 132 -11.37 -11.24 -1.59
CA MET A 132 -11.26 -11.75 -0.22
C MET A 132 -9.88 -12.33 0.08
N GLN A 133 -9.26 -12.98 -0.90
CA GLN A 133 -7.89 -13.49 -0.78
C GLN A 133 -6.87 -12.36 -0.61
N ILE A 134 -7.03 -11.24 -1.31
CA ILE A 134 -6.18 -10.05 -1.11
C ILE A 134 -6.38 -9.52 0.31
N VAL A 135 -7.64 -9.29 0.71
CA VAL A 135 -7.98 -8.77 2.05
C VAL A 135 -7.42 -9.65 3.17
N ALA A 136 -7.48 -10.98 3.03
CA ALA A 136 -6.98 -11.92 4.03
C ALA A 136 -5.45 -11.90 4.20
N ASN A 137 -4.70 -11.55 3.14
CA ASN A 137 -3.24 -11.55 3.15
C ASN A 137 -2.63 -10.16 3.41
N ASP A 138 -3.45 -9.11 3.36
CA ASP A 138 -2.94 -7.76 3.46
C ASP A 138 -2.56 -7.35 4.89
N VAL A 139 -1.53 -6.52 4.97
CA VAL A 139 -1.16 -5.84 6.22
C VAL A 139 -2.15 -4.70 6.50
N PRO A 140 -2.67 -4.55 7.73
CA PRO A 140 -3.62 -3.50 8.06
C PRO A 140 -3.07 -2.10 7.77
N VAL A 141 -3.84 -1.31 7.02
CA VAL A 141 -3.49 0.06 6.64
C VAL A 141 -3.85 1.05 7.75
N PRO A 142 -2.97 2.02 8.06
CA PRO A 142 -3.29 3.07 9.03
C PRO A 142 -4.48 3.95 8.59
N ASN A 143 -5.37 4.28 9.52
CA ASN A 143 -6.56 5.14 9.27
C ASN A 143 -6.23 6.48 8.60
N ARG A 144 -5.07 7.08 8.93
CA ARG A 144 -4.61 8.33 8.32
C ARG A 144 -4.30 8.19 6.82
N SER A 145 -3.99 7.00 6.33
CA SER A 145 -3.73 6.76 4.91
C SER A 145 -5.04 6.58 4.15
N PHE A 146 -6.03 5.92 4.76
CA PHE A 146 -7.40 5.87 4.24
C PHE A 146 -8.02 7.26 4.07
N SER A 147 -7.89 8.13 5.09
CA SER A 147 -8.45 9.49 5.00
C SER A 147 -7.82 10.33 3.89
N LEU A 148 -6.52 10.17 3.64
CA LEU A 148 -5.82 10.86 2.55
C LEU A 148 -6.23 10.32 1.17
N ALA A 149 -6.29 8.99 1.03
CA ALA A 149 -6.73 8.36 -0.20
C ALA A 149 -8.15 8.82 -0.58
N ARG A 150 -9.07 8.83 0.38
CA ARG A 150 -10.42 9.34 0.20
C ARG A 150 -10.44 10.79 -0.27
N LYS A 151 -9.61 11.66 0.33
CA LYS A 151 -9.50 13.06 -0.09
C LYS A 151 -8.99 13.20 -1.53
N ARG A 152 -7.97 12.43 -1.93
CA ARG A 152 -7.42 12.48 -3.30
C ARG A 152 -8.42 12.02 -4.35
N ILE A 153 -9.17 10.96 -4.06
CA ILE A 153 -10.20 10.44 -4.97
C ILE A 153 -11.32 11.47 -5.15
N HIS A 154 -11.83 12.06 -4.07
CA HIS A 154 -12.84 13.13 -4.16
C HIS A 154 -12.36 14.38 -4.92
N GLN A 155 -11.05 14.65 -4.92
CA GLN A 155 -10.46 15.77 -5.65
C GLN A 155 -10.16 15.46 -7.12
N GLY A 156 -10.44 14.23 -7.60
CA GLY A 156 -10.12 13.80 -8.96
C GLY A 156 -8.62 13.64 -9.23
N LEU A 157 -7.79 13.60 -8.18
CA LEU A 157 -6.33 13.49 -8.28
C LEU A 157 -5.84 12.04 -8.35
N ALA A 158 -6.77 11.08 -8.29
CA ALA A 158 -6.50 9.65 -8.34
C ALA A 158 -7.64 8.94 -9.09
N SER A 159 -7.32 8.26 -10.20
CA SER A 159 -8.23 7.47 -11.03
C SER A 159 -7.61 6.16 -11.49
#